data_AF-A0A2L1S769-F1
#
_entry.id   AF-A0A2L1S769-F1
#
_cell.length_a   1.000
_cell.length_b   1.000
_cell.length_c   1.000
_cell.angle_alpha   90.00
_cell.angle_beta   90.00
_cell.angle_gamma   90.00
#
_symmetry.space_group_name_H-M   'P 1'
#
loop_
_entity.id
_entity.type
_entity.pdbx_description
1 polymer ?
#
loop_
_entity_poly.entity_id
_entity_poly.type
_entity_poly.pdbx_seq_one_letter_code
_entity_poly.pdbx_strand_id
1 'polypeptide(L)'
;MFLLTKRISATLPLSWLLLGLMQMPWLIPLPAALMLGFLTWRHRRILTQVGTAPLASDGFAKHVMVDDLLRLGGQVLVSPLLYMLGASLNRSLGG
;
A
#
# COMPACT_ATOMS: atom_id res chain seq x y z
N MET A 1 0.98 -14.73 -4.83
CA MET A 1 1.22 -13.69 -3.80
C MET A 1 1.76 -12.39 -4.38
N PHE A 2 2.90 -12.38 -5.08
CA PHE A 2 3.52 -11.16 -5.62
C PHE A 2 2.64 -10.35 -6.57
N LEU A 3 1.90 -11.01 -7.47
CA LEU A 3 0.92 -10.34 -8.35
C LEU A 3 -0.23 -9.67 -7.57
N LEU A 4 -0.61 -10.26 -6.43
CA LEU A 4 -1.69 -9.72 -5.60
C LEU A 4 -1.20 -8.46 -4.86
N THR A 5 0.02 -8.47 -4.32
CA THR A 5 0.68 -7.27 -3.78
C THR A 5 0.78 -6.17 -4.84
N LYS A 6 1.18 -6.53 -6.07
CA LYS A 6 1.28 -5.57 -7.19
C LYS A 6 -0.06 -4.95 -7.54
N ARG A 7 -1.16 -5.73 -7.52
CA ARG A 7 -2.53 -5.24 -7.77
C ARG A 7 -3.02 -4.33 -6.64
N ILE A 8 -2.88 -4.73 -5.38
CA ILE A 8 -3.29 -3.92 -4.22
C ILE A 8 -2.48 -2.62 -4.16
N SER A 9 -1.17 -2.68 -4.41
CA SER A 9 -0.33 -1.48 -4.45
C SER A 9 -0.72 -0.54 -5.60
N ALA A 10 -1.23 -1.06 -6.73
CA ALA A 10 -1.71 -0.23 -7.82
C ALA A 10 -3.02 0.52 -7.48
N THR A 11 -3.83 0.00 -6.55
CA THR A 11 -5.10 0.64 -6.13
C THR A 11 -4.94 1.66 -5.00
N LEU A 12 -3.79 1.69 -4.32
CA LEU A 12 -3.52 2.62 -3.22
C LEU A 12 -3.68 4.10 -3.63
N PRO A 13 -3.12 4.57 -4.76
CA PRO A 13 -3.30 5.95 -5.23
C PRO A 13 -4.78 6.36 -5.33
N LEU A 14 -5.62 5.48 -5.86
CA LEU A 14 -7.04 5.73 -6.03
C LEU A 14 -7.75 5.89 -4.67
N SER A 15 -7.29 5.16 -3.65
CA SER A 15 -7.88 5.23 -2.30
C SER A 15 -7.71 6.63 -1.70
N TRP A 16 -6.52 7.24 -1.80
CA TRP A 16 -6.30 8.60 -1.30
C TRP A 16 -7.05 9.66 -2.10
N LEU A 17 -7.16 9.49 -3.43
CA LEU A 17 -8.01 10.35 -4.26
C LEU A 17 -9.46 10.32 -3.80
N LEU A 18 -10.02 9.13 -3.55
CA LEU A 18 -11.38 8.95 -3.06
C LEU A 18 -11.58 9.55 -1.67
N LEU A 19 -10.61 9.39 -0.76
CA LEU A 19 -10.66 10.02 0.56
C LEU A 19 -10.68 11.55 0.48
N GLY A 20 -9.94 12.13 -0.48
CA GLY A 20 -10.02 13.56 -0.79
C GLY A 20 -11.40 13.96 -1.29
N LEU A 21 -11.97 13.19 -2.22
CA LEU A 21 -13.33 13.41 -2.72
C LEU A 21 -14.40 13.31 -1.62
N MET A 22 -14.19 12.49 -0.59
CA MET A 22 -15.11 12.32 0.53
C MET A 22 -14.84 13.30 1.70
N GLN A 23 -13.82 14.15 1.59
CA GLN A 23 -13.38 15.07 2.65
C GLN A 23 -13.11 14.35 4.00
N MET A 24 -12.46 13.18 3.97
CA MET A 24 -12.17 12.37 5.15
C MET A 24 -10.66 12.36 5.51
N PRO A 25 -10.10 13.46 6.05
CA PRO A 25 -8.67 13.57 6.31
C PRO A 25 -8.16 12.60 7.39
N TRP A 26 -9.01 12.24 8.36
CA TRP A 26 -8.64 11.28 9.42
C TRP A 26 -8.43 9.85 8.91
N LEU A 27 -8.90 9.53 7.70
CA LEU A 27 -8.70 8.23 7.06
C LEU A 27 -7.49 8.18 6.13
N ILE A 28 -6.77 9.29 5.90
CA ILE A 28 -5.54 9.32 5.10
C ILE A 28 -4.53 8.22 5.48
N PRO A 29 -4.25 7.91 6.77
CA PRO A 29 -3.30 6.85 7.11
C PRO A 29 -3.84 5.43 6.86
N LEU A 30 -5.17 5.25 6.70
CA LEU A 30 -5.81 3.94 6.66
C LEU A 30 -5.32 3.07 5.49
N PRO A 31 -5.26 3.54 4.23
CA PRO A 31 -4.77 2.72 3.12
C PRO A 31 -3.33 2.22 3.34
N ALA A 32 -2.44 3.09 3.84
CA ALA A 32 -1.05 2.73 4.14
C ALA A 32 -0.96 1.70 5.27
N ALA A 33 -1.73 1.89 6.35
CA ALA A 33 -1.76 0.98 7.49
C ALA A 33 -2.26 -0.42 7.09
N LEU A 34 -3.31 -0.49 6.26
CA LEU A 34 -3.83 -1.76 5.75
C LEU A 34 -2.81 -2.47 4.85
N MET A 35 -2.14 -1.74 3.97
CA MET A 35 -1.10 -2.31 3.12
C MET A 35 0.08 -2.81 3.96
N LEU A 36 0.53 -2.03 4.95
CA LEU A 36 1.61 -2.43 5.85
C LEU A 36 1.25 -3.72 6.60
N GLY A 37 0.04 -3.79 7.18
CA GLY A 37 -0.45 -4.99 7.86
C GLY A 37 -0.49 -6.21 6.93
N PHE A 38 -0.94 -6.04 5.69
CA PHE A 38 -0.91 -7.09 4.67
C PHE A 38 0.51 -7.55 4.34
N LEU A 39 1.45 -6.62 4.17
CA LEU A 39 2.86 -6.93 3.90
C LEU A 39 3.50 -7.69 5.06
N THR A 40 3.25 -7.28 6.30
CA THR A 40 3.74 -7.99 7.50
C THR A 40 3.17 -9.40 7.59
N TRP A 41 1.86 -9.56 7.38
CA TRP A 41 1.22 -10.88 7.36
C TRP A 41 1.80 -11.79 6.28
N ARG A 42 1.99 -11.26 5.06
CA ARG A 42 2.61 -11.99 3.95
C ARG A 42 4.05 -12.36 4.25
N HIS A 43 4.85 -11.47 4.82
CA HIS A 43 6.23 -11.75 5.19
C HIS A 43 6.31 -12.91 6.18
N ARG A 44 5.47 -12.92 7.22
CA ARG A 44 5.36 -14.04 8.16
C ARG A 44 4.98 -15.36 7.46
N ARG A 45 4.03 -15.32 6.53
CA ARG A 45 3.66 -16.48 5.71
C ARG A 45 4.83 -17.03 4.88
N ILE A 46 5.66 -16.16 4.30
CA ILE A 46 6.85 -16.60 3.53
C ILE A 46 7.86 -17.27 4.45
N LEU A 47 8.13 -16.70 5.64
CA LEU A 47 9.05 -17.29 6.61
C LEU A 47 8.62 -18.69 7.06
N THR A 48 7.32 -18.94 7.22
CA THR A 48 6.82 -20.29 7.55
C THR A 48 7.04 -21.34 6.45
N GLN A 49 7.41 -20.91 5.24
CA GLN A 49 7.67 -21.79 4.09
C GLN A 49 9.17 -22.02 3.84
N VAL A 50 10.05 -21.31 4.56
CA VAL A 50 11.50 -21.47 4.45
C VAL A 50 11.88 -22.89 4.87
N GLY A 51 12.68 -23.56 4.03
CA GLY A 51 13.05 -24.97 4.22
C GLY A 51 12.03 -25.99 3.72
N THR A 52 10.80 -25.58 3.41
CA THR A 52 9.77 -26.48 2.81
C THR A 52 9.57 -26.26 1.31
N ALA A 53 9.84 -25.04 0.82
CA ALA A 53 9.67 -24.67 -0.58
C ALA A 53 11.04 -24.41 -1.23
N PRO A 54 11.28 -24.87 -2.47
CA PRO A 54 12.60 -24.84 -3.11
C PRO A 54 13.15 -23.42 -3.37
N LEU A 55 12.30 -22.39 -3.31
CA LEU A 55 12.66 -20.99 -3.58
C LEU A 55 12.56 -20.09 -2.34
N ALA A 56 12.11 -20.61 -1.20
CA ALA A 56 11.90 -19.83 0.02
C ALA A 56 13.19 -19.83 0.87
N SER A 57 13.90 -18.70 0.86
CA SER A 57 15.04 -18.44 1.74
C SER A 57 14.79 -17.18 2.58
N ASP A 58 15.47 -17.08 3.72
CA ASP A 58 15.41 -15.88 4.58
C ASP A 58 15.86 -14.62 3.83
N GLY A 59 16.91 -14.74 3.01
CA GLY A 59 17.42 -13.64 2.20
C GLY A 59 16.38 -13.13 1.20
N PHE A 60 15.70 -14.06 0.52
CA PHE A 60 14.61 -13.73 -0.40
C PHE A 60 13.45 -13.02 0.33
N ALA A 61 13.01 -13.55 1.47
CA ALA A 61 11.90 -12.98 2.24
C ALA A 61 12.19 -11.54 2.71
N LYS A 62 13.42 -11.27 3.13
CA LYS A 62 13.88 -9.93 3.56
C LYS A 62 13.95 -8.96 2.37
N HIS A 63 14.58 -9.38 1.27
CA HIS A 63 14.74 -8.54 0.08
C HIS A 63 13.37 -8.08 -0.47
N VAL A 64 12.43 -9.02 -0.56
CA VAL A 64 11.05 -8.75 -0.98
C VAL A 64 10.35 -7.75 -0.06
N MET A 65 10.49 -7.90 1.26
CA MET A 65 9.88 -6.99 2.23
C MET A 65 10.44 -5.57 2.09
N VAL A 66 11.75 -5.43 1.91
CA VAL A 66 12.40 -4.12 1.72
C VAL A 66 11.90 -3.43 0.45
N ASP A 67 11.84 -4.16 -0.67
CA ASP A 67 11.32 -3.62 -1.94
C ASP A 67 9.86 -3.16 -1.80
N ASP A 68 9.01 -3.98 -1.17
CA ASP A 68 7.61 -3.63 -0.92
C ASP A 68 7.46 -2.40 0.00
N LEU A 69 8.32 -2.27 1.03
CA LEU A 69 8.32 -1.12 1.94
C LEU A 69 8.81 0.15 1.26
N LEU A 70 9.85 0.07 0.42
CA LEU A 70 10.32 1.22 -0.37
C LEU A 70 9.24 1.71 -1.32
N ARG A 71 8.53 0.78 -1.97
CA ARG A 71 7.41 1.10 -2.85
C ARG A 71 6.24 1.73 -2.09
N LEU A 72 5.88 1.18 -0.93
CA LEU A 72 4.85 1.77 -0.06
C LEU A 72 5.27 3.17 0.41
N GLY A 73 6.52 3.34 0.81
CA GLY A 73 7.08 4.64 1.20
C GLY A 73 6.95 5.68 0.09
N GLY A 74 7.33 5.32 -1.14
CA GLY A 74 7.15 6.19 -2.31
C GLY A 74 5.68 6.57 -2.55
N GLN A 75 4.74 5.65 -2.36
CA GLN A 75 3.31 5.92 -2.51
C GLN A 75 2.76 6.83 -1.40
N VAL A 76 3.20 6.62 -0.16
CA VAL A 76 2.83 7.48 0.98
C VAL A 76 3.31 8.91 0.77
N LEU A 77 4.51 9.11 0.23
CA LEU A 77 5.03 10.45 -0.08
C LEU A 77 4.16 11.21 -1.11
N VAL A 78 3.56 10.50 -2.06
CA VAL A 78 2.67 11.10 -3.09
C VAL A 78 1.22 11.22 -2.59
N SER A 79 0.85 10.52 -1.51
CA SER A 79 -0.53 10.50 -1.00
C SER A 79 -1.16 11.86 -0.67
N PRO A 80 -0.44 12.87 -0.13
CA PRO A 80 -1.04 14.18 0.14
C PRO A 80 -1.48 14.88 -1.16
N LEU A 81 -0.70 14.73 -2.24
CA LEU A 81 -1.03 15.32 -3.54
C LEU A 81 -2.32 14.70 -4.11
N LEU A 82 -2.48 13.39 -3.97
CA LEU A 82 -3.68 12.67 -4.42
C LEU A 82 -4.90 13.03 -3.59
N TYR A 83 -4.74 13.15 -2.27
CA TYR A 83 -5.80 13.64 -1.39
C TYR A 83 -6.23 15.07 -1.78
N MET A 84 -5.27 15.98 -1.92
CA MET A 84 -5.55 17.38 -2.32
C MET A 84 -6.22 17.47 -3.69
N LEU A 85 -5.81 16.62 -4.64
CA LEU A 85 -6.46 16.53 -5.94
C LEU A 85 -7.93 16.13 -5.80
N GLY A 86 -8.23 15.07 -5.03
CA GLY A 86 -9.60 14.65 -4.75
C GLY A 86 -10.43 15.74 -4.05
N ALA A 87 -9.85 16.39 -3.04
CA ALA A 87 -10.51 17.48 -2.32
C ALA A 87 -10.79 18.70 -3.21
N SER A 88 -9.88 19.00 -4.15
CA SER A 88 -10.07 20.10 -5.11
C SER A 88 -11.16 19.78 -6.12
N LEU A 89 -11.20 18.54 -6.62
CA LEU A 89 -12.25 18.06 -7.52
C LEU A 89 -13.63 18.14 -6.87
N ASN A 90 -13.76 17.73 -5.60
CA ASN A 90 -15.01 17.82 -4.86
C ASN A 90 -15.53 19.28 -4.82
N ARG A 91 -14.66 20.25 -4.50
CA ARG A 91 -15.03 21.68 -4.51
C ARG A 91 -15.45 22.17 -5.89
N SER A 92 -14.77 21.74 -6.95
CA SER A 92 -15.11 22.13 -8.34
C SER A 92 -16.44 21.55 -8.81
N LEU A 93 -16.86 20.41 -8.26
CA LEU A 93 -18.14 19.77 -8.58
C LEU A 93 -19.32 20.33 -7.77
N GLY A 94 -19.10 21.37 -6.96
CA GLY A 94 -20.13 21.97 -6.11
C GLY A 94 -20.42 21.20 -4.82
N GLY A 95 -19.48 20.35 -4.39
CA GLY A 95 -19.48 19.70 -3.07
C GLY A 95 -19.04 20.62 -1.95
#